data_AF-A0A6I1F4Y6-F1
#
_entry.id   AF-A0A6I1F4Y6-F1
#
_cell.length_a   1.000
_cell.length_b   1.000
_cell.length_c   1.000
_cell.angle_alpha   90.00
_cell.angle_beta   90.00
_cell.angle_gamma   90.00
#
_symmetry.space_group_name_H-M   'P 1'
#
loop_
_entity.id
_entity.type
_entity.pdbx_description
1 polymer ?
#
loop_
_entity_poly.entity_id
_entity_poly.type
_entity_poly.pdbx_seq_one_letter_code
_entity_poly.pdbx_strand_id
1 'polypeptide(L)'
;MTTQSTEEILNKLRQPFSQNDIEWKVQTSNKGNNGAYAFVVAYVNNRAIQNRLDEVFGIGGWKNSYVEFSGGIICELSCYINGQWITKSDGSEPSNFEAFKGGLSNAMKRAAVQFGIGRYLYKLEPIYVKISETKSNNSIYLNDKKNKVVGYYDPPRLPDWALPPNEQKQGKNKETTSTTDNNNKKREIDKKTGNNNFNRNSYFISITEFINKINLKPRAAMELFHHINSDTKSDCVEIKDIKEKATDKELIKYYDTLKPVSDLVKMSIHYKIPVENVLNYVRILKPQEKIDSLHSCLIRLNREDIKEINGFIEGDIKNNMFEHQTA
;
A
#
# COMPACT_ATOMS: atom_id res chain seq x y z
N MET A 1 -34.05 -18.24 -7.34
CA MET A 1 -32.87 -17.87 -6.53
C MET A 1 -33.30 -17.82 -5.08
N THR A 2 -32.69 -18.61 -4.21
CA THR A 2 -33.01 -18.65 -2.78
C THR A 2 -32.56 -17.33 -2.15
N THR A 3 -33.51 -16.52 -1.69
CA THR A 3 -33.24 -15.28 -0.95
C THR A 3 -32.61 -15.66 0.38
N GLN A 4 -31.30 -15.43 0.55
CA GLN A 4 -30.66 -15.57 1.86
C GLN A 4 -31.23 -14.53 2.81
N SER A 5 -31.55 -14.95 4.03
CA SER A 5 -31.97 -14.01 5.07
C SER A 5 -30.82 -13.06 5.43
N THR A 6 -31.15 -11.86 5.89
CA THR A 6 -30.15 -10.88 6.36
C THR A 6 -29.27 -11.45 7.47
N GLU A 7 -29.82 -12.32 8.30
CA GLU A 7 -29.09 -12.99 9.38
C GLU A 7 -28.06 -14.00 8.85
N GLU A 8 -28.41 -14.79 7.83
CA GLU A 8 -27.45 -15.69 7.16
C GLU A 8 -26.30 -14.91 6.50
N ILE A 9 -26.61 -13.82 5.79
CA ILE A 9 -25.60 -12.94 5.18
C ILE A 9 -24.66 -12.41 6.27
N LEU A 10 -25.23 -11.86 7.35
CA LEU A 10 -24.45 -11.32 8.45
C LEU A 10 -23.56 -12.37 9.12
N ASN A 11 -24.07 -13.58 9.31
CA ASN A 11 -23.32 -14.70 9.88
C ASN A 11 -22.15 -15.12 8.98
N LYS A 12 -22.32 -15.13 7.66
CA LYS A 12 -21.23 -15.42 6.71
C LYS A 12 -20.17 -14.33 6.70
N LEU A 13 -20.58 -13.05 6.66
CA LEU A 13 -19.64 -11.93 6.69
C LEU A 13 -18.81 -11.88 7.96
N ARG A 14 -19.38 -12.32 9.09
CA ARG A 14 -18.71 -12.35 10.41
C ARG A 14 -17.82 -13.56 10.65
N GLN A 15 -17.77 -14.54 9.75
CA GLN A 15 -16.93 -15.72 9.96
C GLN A 15 -15.46 -15.32 10.18
N PRO A 16 -14.76 -15.96 11.13
CA PRO A 16 -13.32 -15.79 11.31
C PRO A 16 -12.55 -15.99 10.00
N PHE A 17 -11.39 -15.34 9.90
CA PHE A 17 -10.50 -15.48 8.75
C PHE A 17 -9.39 -16.47 9.09
N SER A 18 -8.88 -17.18 8.08
CA SER A 18 -7.69 -18.01 8.23
C SER A 18 -6.53 -17.18 8.79
N GLN A 19 -5.64 -17.79 9.56
CA GLN A 19 -4.44 -17.11 10.03
C GLN A 19 -3.61 -16.49 8.89
N ASN A 20 -3.62 -17.11 7.71
CA ASN A 20 -2.87 -16.62 6.55
C ASN A 20 -3.46 -15.34 5.94
N ASP A 21 -4.72 -15.04 6.24
CA ASP A 21 -5.41 -13.82 5.80
C ASP A 21 -5.26 -12.67 6.81
N ILE A 22 -4.55 -12.91 7.91
CA ILE A 22 -4.37 -11.95 9.01
C ILE A 22 -2.97 -11.39 9.00
N GLU A 23 -2.90 -10.07 8.97
CA GLU A 23 -1.69 -9.28 9.00
C GLU A 23 -1.50 -8.67 10.40
N TRP A 24 -0.24 -8.45 10.79
CA TRP A 24 0.12 -7.91 12.11
C TRP A 24 0.85 -6.59 11.97
N LYS A 25 0.37 -5.56 12.68
CA LYS A 25 0.96 -4.21 12.66
C LYS A 25 1.37 -3.81 14.05
N VAL A 26 2.54 -3.21 14.14
CA VAL A 26 3.03 -2.58 15.37
C VAL A 26 2.14 -1.38 15.72
N GLN A 27 1.54 -1.45 16.91
CA GLN A 27 0.80 -0.35 17.52
C GLN A 27 1.72 0.53 18.35
N THR A 28 2.56 -0.08 19.18
CA THR A 28 3.61 0.60 19.96
C THR A 28 4.87 -0.24 20.01
N SER A 29 6.04 0.39 20.08
CA SER A 29 7.32 -0.28 20.29
C SER A 29 8.16 0.47 21.31
N ASN A 30 8.96 -0.26 22.07
CA ASN A 30 9.77 0.30 23.17
C ASN A 30 11.07 -0.50 23.37
N LYS A 31 11.98 0.07 24.15
CA LYS A 31 13.18 -0.60 24.66
C LYS A 31 13.07 -0.72 26.18
N GLY A 32 13.22 -1.93 26.69
CA GLY A 32 13.31 -2.19 28.13
C GLY A 32 14.65 -2.82 28.50
N ASN A 33 14.80 -3.16 29.78
CA ASN A 33 16.02 -3.80 30.30
C ASN A 33 16.34 -5.13 29.62
N ASN A 34 15.32 -5.82 29.09
CA ASN A 34 15.44 -7.13 28.44
C ASN A 34 15.44 -7.04 26.90
N GLY A 35 15.78 -5.88 26.34
CA GLY A 35 15.83 -5.64 24.90
C GLY A 35 14.60 -4.92 24.34
N ALA A 36 14.52 -4.86 23.02
CA ALA A 36 13.43 -4.20 22.30
C ALA A 36 12.19 -5.11 22.21
N TYR A 37 11.01 -4.50 22.31
CA TYR A 37 9.72 -5.19 22.22
C TYR A 37 8.68 -4.31 21.54
N ALA A 38 7.59 -4.93 21.10
CA ALA A 38 6.45 -4.23 20.53
C ALA A 38 5.13 -4.85 20.97
N PHE A 39 4.07 -4.04 20.94
CA PHE A 39 2.69 -4.50 20.96
C PHE A 39 2.13 -4.44 19.54
N VAL A 40 1.63 -5.57 19.06
CA VAL A 40 1.10 -5.72 17.70
C VAL A 40 -0.40 -5.99 17.73
N VAL A 41 -1.09 -5.48 16.71
CA VAL A 41 -2.53 -5.66 16.52
C VAL A 41 -2.80 -6.37 15.20
N ALA A 42 -3.83 -7.21 15.19
CA ALA A 42 -4.25 -7.98 14.03
C ALA A 42 -5.21 -7.17 13.15
N TYR A 43 -5.06 -7.31 11.84
CA TYR A 43 -6.01 -6.79 10.87
C TYR A 43 -6.09 -7.72 9.66
N VAL A 44 -7.26 -7.80 9.05
CA VAL A 44 -7.46 -8.66 7.88
C VAL A 44 -6.81 -8.07 6.64
N ASN A 45 -6.27 -8.93 5.78
CA ASN A 45 -5.81 -8.56 4.44
C ASN A 45 -6.99 -8.05 3.59
N ASN A 46 -6.77 -7.01 2.79
CA ASN A 46 -7.82 -6.45 1.95
C ASN A 46 -8.35 -7.46 0.91
N ARG A 47 -7.51 -8.39 0.46
CA ARG A 47 -7.87 -9.41 -0.55
C ARG A 47 -8.79 -10.45 0.06
N ALA A 48 -8.58 -10.80 1.32
CA ALA A 48 -9.48 -11.69 2.05
C ALA A 48 -10.88 -11.07 2.25
N ILE A 49 -10.97 -9.75 2.44
CA ILE A 49 -12.25 -9.04 2.44
C ILE A 49 -12.94 -9.17 1.07
N GLN A 50 -12.22 -8.92 -0.02
CA GLN A 50 -12.76 -9.02 -1.39
C GLN A 50 -13.27 -10.44 -1.67
N ASN A 51 -12.46 -11.46 -1.35
CA ASN A 51 -12.86 -12.86 -1.49
C ASN A 51 -14.12 -13.17 -0.68
N ARG A 52 -14.20 -12.70 0.58
CA ARG A 52 -15.41 -12.88 1.41
C ARG A 52 -16.64 -12.22 0.79
N LEU A 53 -16.49 -11.04 0.21
CA LEU A 53 -17.57 -10.34 -0.48
C LEU A 53 -18.02 -11.10 -1.74
N ASP A 54 -17.07 -11.61 -2.52
CA ASP A 54 -17.34 -12.47 -3.67
C ASP A 54 -18.04 -13.78 -3.28
N GLU A 55 -17.62 -14.42 -2.19
CA GLU A 55 -18.25 -15.64 -1.65
C GLU A 55 -19.70 -15.42 -1.20
N VAL A 56 -19.98 -14.25 -0.60
CA VAL A 56 -21.31 -13.97 -0.01
C VAL A 56 -22.27 -13.38 -1.04
N PHE A 57 -21.79 -12.45 -1.87
CA PHE A 57 -22.62 -11.64 -2.77
C PHE A 57 -22.40 -11.95 -4.25
N GLY A 58 -21.33 -12.65 -4.60
CA GLY A 58 -20.88 -12.79 -5.99
C GLY A 58 -20.37 -11.47 -6.58
N ILE A 59 -19.79 -11.57 -7.78
CA ILE A 59 -19.17 -10.43 -8.49
C ILE A 59 -20.14 -9.26 -8.74
N GLY A 60 -21.44 -9.51 -8.84
CA GLY A 60 -22.46 -8.47 -9.09
C GLY A 60 -23.16 -7.94 -7.84
N GLY A 61 -22.93 -8.56 -6.67
CA GLY A 61 -23.67 -8.23 -5.45
C GLY A 61 -22.94 -7.31 -4.49
N TRP A 62 -21.74 -6.82 -4.84
CA TRP A 62 -21.04 -5.79 -4.08
C TRP A 62 -20.26 -4.85 -5.00
N LYS A 63 -19.99 -3.64 -4.52
CA LYS A 63 -19.16 -2.63 -5.21
C LYS A 63 -18.52 -1.70 -4.20
N ASN A 64 -17.44 -1.04 -4.58
CA ASN A 64 -16.84 0.03 -3.80
C ASN A 64 -16.46 1.24 -4.65
N SER A 65 -16.57 2.42 -4.05
CA SER A 65 -16.08 3.70 -4.58
C SER A 65 -15.09 4.31 -3.59
N TYR A 66 -14.22 5.17 -4.10
CA TYR A 66 -13.28 5.92 -3.27
C TYR A 66 -13.38 7.40 -3.58
N VAL A 67 -13.37 8.21 -2.54
CA VAL A 67 -13.42 9.67 -2.62
C VAL A 67 -12.27 10.22 -1.79
N GLU A 68 -11.47 11.10 -2.39
CA GLU A 68 -10.50 11.88 -1.63
C GLU A 68 -11.25 12.96 -0.84
N PHE A 69 -10.99 13.02 0.46
CA PHE A 69 -11.66 13.97 1.34
C PHE A 69 -10.69 14.47 2.41
N SER A 70 -10.44 15.78 2.41
CA SER A 70 -9.64 16.47 3.42
C SER A 70 -8.23 15.86 3.64
N GLY A 71 -7.56 15.46 2.55
CA GLY A 71 -6.26 14.81 2.59
C GLY A 71 -6.27 13.32 2.97
N GLY A 72 -7.44 12.75 3.23
CA GLY A 72 -7.67 11.32 3.43
C GLY A 72 -8.43 10.67 2.28
N ILE A 73 -8.67 9.36 2.41
CA ILE A 73 -9.44 8.57 1.45
C ILE A 73 -10.64 7.98 2.17
N ILE A 74 -11.84 8.26 1.67
CA ILE A 74 -13.09 7.62 2.08
C ILE A 74 -13.36 6.47 1.12
N CYS A 75 -13.66 5.29 1.67
CA CYS A 75 -14.21 4.17 0.90
C CYS A 75 -15.70 4.06 1.20
N GLU A 76 -16.51 3.99 0.16
CA GLU A 76 -17.92 3.61 0.26
C GLU A 76 -18.05 2.17 -0.24
N LEU A 77 -18.37 1.24 0.66
CA LEU A 77 -18.62 -0.16 0.34
C LEU A 77 -20.12 -0.39 0.28
N SER A 78 -20.61 -0.93 -0.83
CA SER A 78 -22.02 -1.23 -1.05
C SER A 78 -22.25 -2.71 -1.28
N CYS A 79 -23.23 -3.30 -0.62
CA CYS A 79 -23.64 -4.69 -0.78
C CYS A 79 -25.13 -4.78 -1.13
N TYR A 80 -25.49 -5.67 -2.06
CA TYR A 80 -26.87 -5.87 -2.48
C TYR A 80 -27.55 -6.90 -1.55
N ILE A 81 -28.49 -6.43 -0.74
CA ILE A 81 -29.17 -7.22 0.30
C ILE A 81 -30.68 -7.03 0.12
N ASN A 82 -31.43 -8.13 -0.01
CA ASN A 82 -32.89 -8.15 -0.13
C ASN A 82 -33.45 -7.17 -1.18
N GLY A 83 -32.80 -7.08 -2.34
CA GLY A 83 -33.26 -6.23 -3.44
C GLY A 83 -32.78 -4.77 -3.38
N GLN A 84 -31.99 -4.40 -2.36
CA GLN A 84 -31.54 -3.02 -2.15
C GLN A 84 -30.02 -2.93 -1.99
N TRP A 85 -29.44 -1.84 -2.48
CA TRP A 85 -28.04 -1.50 -2.21
C TRP A 85 -27.92 -0.85 -0.84
N ILE A 86 -27.17 -1.49 0.05
CA ILE A 86 -26.83 -0.94 1.37
C ILE A 86 -25.38 -0.47 1.31
N THR A 87 -25.14 0.80 1.58
CA THR A 87 -23.80 1.40 1.57
C THR A 87 -23.34 1.76 2.98
N LYS A 88 -22.07 1.48 3.29
CA LYS A 88 -21.36 1.91 4.49
C LYS A 88 -20.06 2.56 4.09
N SER A 89 -19.68 3.64 4.75
CA SER A 89 -18.48 4.41 4.40
C SER A 89 -17.61 4.67 5.62
N ASP A 90 -16.30 4.60 5.41
CA ASP A 90 -15.28 4.95 6.41
C ASP A 90 -14.03 5.46 5.70
N GLY A 91 -13.20 6.21 6.43
CA GLY A 91 -12.02 6.86 5.89
C GLY A 91 -10.72 6.36 6.50
N SER A 92 -9.63 6.52 5.78
CA SER A 92 -8.28 6.40 6.29
C SER A 92 -7.43 7.56 5.80
N GLU A 93 -6.53 8.02 6.65
CA GLU A 93 -5.42 8.85 6.21
C GLU A 93 -4.53 8.07 5.24
N PRO A 94 -3.78 8.76 4.37
CA PRO A 94 -2.79 8.14 3.52
C PRO A 94 -1.73 7.45 4.39
N SER A 95 -1.31 6.26 3.98
CA SER A 95 -0.33 5.51 4.75
C SER A 95 1.08 6.11 4.66
N ASN A 96 1.96 5.79 5.61
CA ASN A 96 3.36 6.21 5.58
C ASN A 96 4.19 5.48 4.50
N PHE A 97 3.66 4.40 3.90
CA PHE A 97 4.33 3.54 2.93
C PHE A 97 3.39 3.26 1.74
N GLU A 98 3.75 3.64 0.51
CA GLU A 98 2.83 3.66 -0.64
C GLU A 98 1.49 4.37 -0.32
N ALA A 99 1.58 5.63 0.10
CA ALA A 99 0.52 6.39 0.75
C ALA A 99 -0.88 6.22 0.18
N PHE A 100 -1.02 6.33 -1.14
CA PHE A 100 -2.28 6.18 -1.85
C PHE A 100 -2.84 4.74 -1.77
N LYS A 101 -2.04 3.73 -2.14
CA LYS A 101 -2.48 2.32 -2.13
C LYS A 101 -2.82 1.82 -0.71
N GLY A 102 -2.00 2.22 0.26
CA GLY A 102 -2.26 1.89 1.66
C GLY A 102 -3.48 2.62 2.22
N GLY A 103 -3.71 3.88 1.82
CA GLY A 103 -4.92 4.63 2.19
C GLY A 103 -6.20 3.98 1.65
N LEU A 104 -6.22 3.59 0.37
CA LEU A 104 -7.34 2.85 -0.25
C LEU A 104 -7.64 1.55 0.51
N SER A 105 -6.60 0.75 0.75
CA SER A 105 -6.75 -0.54 1.44
C SER A 105 -7.25 -0.37 2.87
N ASN A 106 -6.74 0.61 3.61
CA ASN A 106 -7.17 0.89 4.97
C ASN A 106 -8.60 1.42 5.03
N ALA A 107 -8.98 2.33 4.13
CA ALA A 107 -10.34 2.85 4.05
C ALA A 107 -11.35 1.71 3.77
N MET A 108 -11.03 0.82 2.82
CA MET A 108 -11.87 -0.35 2.53
C MET A 108 -11.97 -1.32 3.72
N LYS A 109 -10.85 -1.63 4.39
CA LYS A 109 -10.84 -2.46 5.60
C LYS A 109 -11.76 -1.88 6.68
N ARG A 110 -11.76 -0.56 6.86
CA ARG A 110 -12.61 0.13 7.84
C ARG A 110 -14.09 0.13 7.44
N ALA A 111 -14.41 0.40 6.17
CA ALA A 111 -15.78 0.32 5.67
C ALA A 111 -16.36 -1.11 5.82
N ALA A 112 -15.55 -2.14 5.54
CA ALA A 112 -15.93 -3.55 5.69
C ALA A 112 -16.27 -3.94 7.14
N VAL A 113 -15.61 -3.33 8.14
CA VAL A 113 -15.93 -3.55 9.56
C VAL A 113 -17.37 -3.18 9.88
N GLN A 114 -17.94 -2.18 9.20
CA GLN A 114 -19.35 -1.77 9.42
C GLN A 114 -20.36 -2.83 8.95
N PHE A 115 -20.00 -3.68 8.00
CA PHE A 115 -20.76 -4.88 7.63
C PHE A 115 -20.47 -6.10 8.54
N GLY A 116 -19.50 -5.98 9.45
CA GLY A 116 -19.13 -7.04 10.40
C GLY A 116 -17.90 -7.85 9.98
N ILE A 117 -17.36 -7.61 8.78
CA ILE A 117 -16.18 -8.32 8.26
C ILE A 117 -14.96 -7.93 9.09
N GLY A 118 -14.28 -8.92 9.68
CA GLY A 118 -13.08 -8.69 10.50
C GLY A 118 -13.34 -7.94 11.82
N ARG A 119 -14.59 -7.58 12.15
CA ARG A 119 -14.92 -6.81 13.37
C ARG A 119 -14.50 -7.54 14.65
N TYR A 120 -14.48 -8.86 14.65
CA TYR A 120 -14.05 -9.66 15.80
C TYR A 120 -12.57 -9.44 16.18
N LEU A 121 -11.72 -9.03 15.23
CA LEU A 121 -10.30 -8.76 15.49
C LEU A 121 -10.09 -7.58 16.46
N TYR A 122 -11.04 -6.65 16.54
CA TYR A 122 -11.02 -5.55 17.51
C TYR A 122 -11.26 -5.99 18.95
N LYS A 123 -11.68 -7.24 19.18
CA LYS A 123 -11.78 -7.84 20.51
C LYS A 123 -10.46 -8.47 20.98
N LEU A 124 -9.43 -8.48 20.12
CA LEU A 124 -8.10 -8.94 20.49
C LEU A 124 -7.37 -7.82 21.22
N GLU A 125 -6.82 -8.14 22.39
CA GLU A 125 -5.86 -7.27 23.05
C GLU A 125 -4.54 -7.22 22.24
N PRO A 126 -3.82 -6.09 22.26
CA PRO A 126 -2.50 -5.99 21.64
C PRO A 126 -1.56 -7.07 22.18
N ILE A 127 -0.90 -7.80 21.27
CA ILE A 127 -0.04 -8.93 21.65
C ILE A 127 1.40 -8.45 21.80
N TYR A 128 2.03 -8.80 22.92
CA TYR A 128 3.45 -8.57 23.15
C TYR A 128 4.30 -9.46 22.23
N VAL A 129 5.25 -8.86 21.53
CA VAL A 129 6.27 -9.57 20.74
C VAL A 129 7.67 -9.04 21.08
N LYS A 130 8.65 -9.94 21.11
CA LYS A 130 10.06 -9.57 21.23
C LYS A 130 10.58 -9.12 19.85
N ILE A 131 11.42 -8.09 19.84
CA ILE A 131 12.13 -7.66 18.63
C ILE A 131 13.50 -8.33 18.61
N SER A 132 13.76 -9.10 17.56
CA SER A 132 15.04 -9.74 17.25
C SER A 132 15.86 -8.89 16.29
N GLU A 133 17.17 -8.91 16.42
CA GLU A 133 18.08 -8.33 15.42
C GLU A 133 18.19 -9.22 14.18
N THR A 134 17.96 -10.53 14.34
CA THR A 134 18.07 -11.51 13.26
C THR A 134 16.70 -11.83 12.66
N LYS A 135 16.68 -11.96 11.34
CA LYS A 135 15.50 -12.36 10.57
C LYS A 135 15.29 -13.87 10.68
N SER A 136 14.15 -14.28 11.24
CA SER A 136 13.63 -15.65 11.20
C SER A 136 12.68 -15.85 10.00
N ASN A 137 12.31 -17.10 9.73
CA ASN A 137 11.35 -17.44 8.69
C ASN A 137 9.99 -16.80 8.98
N ASN A 138 9.43 -16.07 8.01
CA ASN A 138 8.17 -15.30 8.12
C ASN A 138 8.16 -14.13 9.11
N SER A 139 9.31 -13.72 9.67
CA SER A 139 9.35 -12.53 10.52
C SER A 139 9.04 -11.24 9.75
N ILE A 140 8.42 -10.29 10.45
CA ILE A 140 8.05 -8.98 9.94
C ILE A 140 9.09 -7.96 10.42
N TYR A 141 9.58 -7.15 9.49
CA TYR A 141 10.53 -6.09 9.78
C TYR A 141 9.84 -4.88 10.43
N LEU A 142 10.46 -4.34 11.46
CA LEU A 142 10.07 -3.11 12.17
C LEU A 142 11.19 -2.09 12.10
N ASN A 143 10.84 -0.85 11.75
CA ASN A 143 11.71 0.31 11.87
C ASN A 143 10.93 1.49 12.46
N ASP A 144 10.92 1.57 13.78
CA ASP A 144 10.35 2.68 14.54
C ASP A 144 11.45 3.70 14.89
N LYS A 145 11.56 4.73 14.05
CA LYS A 145 12.53 5.81 14.23
C LYS A 145 12.28 6.62 15.51
N LYS A 146 11.03 6.75 15.94
CA LYS A 146 10.64 7.56 17.12
C LYS A 146 11.16 6.92 18.40
N ASN A 147 10.93 5.62 18.54
CA ASN A 147 11.37 4.85 19.71
C ASN A 147 12.76 4.21 19.54
N LYS A 148 13.42 4.47 18.40
CA LYS A 148 14.73 3.91 18.03
C LYS A 148 14.76 2.39 18.09
N VAL A 149 13.67 1.74 17.70
CA VAL A 149 13.53 0.28 17.66
C VAL A 149 13.62 -0.18 16.21
N VAL A 150 14.58 -1.07 15.91
CA VAL A 150 14.78 -1.66 14.60
C VAL A 150 15.03 -3.16 14.79
N GLY A 151 14.39 -3.99 13.96
CA GLY A 151 14.58 -5.43 13.99
C GLY A 151 13.42 -6.18 13.35
N TYR A 152 13.22 -7.42 13.79
CA TYR A 152 12.25 -8.34 13.26
C TYR A 152 11.40 -8.92 14.40
N TYR A 153 10.12 -9.20 14.14
CA TYR A 153 9.28 -9.95 15.07
C TYR A 153 8.55 -11.06 14.33
N ASP A 154 8.34 -12.18 15.03
CA ASP A 154 7.51 -13.26 14.51
C ASP A 154 6.02 -12.90 14.67
N PRO A 155 5.20 -13.03 13.62
CA PRO A 155 3.77 -12.78 13.73
C PRO A 155 3.15 -13.79 14.72
N PRO A 156 2.42 -13.31 15.74
CA PRO A 156 1.81 -14.21 16.72
C PRO A 156 0.68 -15.03 16.09
N ARG A 157 0.41 -16.19 16.70
CA ARG A 157 -0.74 -17.00 16.37
C ARG A 157 -2.00 -16.35 16.95
N LEU A 158 -3.09 -16.37 16.18
CA LEU A 158 -4.39 -15.96 16.72
C LEU A 158 -4.88 -16.94 17.80
N PRO A 159 -5.61 -16.47 18.82
CA PRO A 159 -6.26 -17.36 19.77
C PRO A 159 -7.35 -18.18 19.05
N ASP A 160 -7.63 -19.39 19.56
CA ASP A 160 -8.50 -20.35 18.86
C ASP A 160 -9.91 -19.80 18.60
N TRP A 161 -10.47 -18.97 19.48
CA TRP A 161 -11.79 -18.35 19.25
C TRP A 161 -11.81 -17.40 18.04
N ALA A 162 -10.66 -16.88 17.63
CA ALA A 162 -10.48 -15.96 16.52
C ALA A 162 -10.06 -16.67 15.21
N LEU A 163 -10.00 -18.00 15.21
CA LEU A 163 -9.66 -18.82 14.05
C LEU A 163 -10.89 -19.59 13.54
N PRO A 164 -10.92 -19.94 12.23
CA PRO A 164 -11.96 -20.79 11.69
C PRO A 164 -11.85 -22.21 12.27
N PRO A 165 -12.95 -22.97 12.41
CA PRO A 165 -12.97 -24.25 13.13
C PRO A 165 -11.90 -25.28 12.72
N ASN A 166 -11.52 -25.29 11.43
CA ASN A 166 -10.47 -26.14 10.88
C ASN A 166 -9.05 -25.80 11.35
N GLU A 167 -8.82 -24.59 11.89
CA GLU A 167 -7.50 -24.10 12.34
C GLU A 167 -7.35 -24.06 13.88
N GLN A 168 -8.47 -24.15 14.63
CA GLN A 168 -8.52 -24.02 16.10
C GLN A 168 -7.75 -25.11 16.89
N LYS A 169 -7.40 -26.25 16.27
CA LYS A 169 -6.80 -27.39 17.00
C LYS A 169 -5.39 -27.77 16.57
N GLN A 170 -4.76 -27.00 15.67
CA GLN A 170 -3.38 -27.24 15.23
C GLN A 170 -2.32 -26.56 16.14
N GLY A 171 -2.65 -26.25 17.41
CA GLY A 171 -1.93 -25.27 18.23
C GLY A 171 -1.49 -25.68 19.62
N LYS A 172 -1.44 -26.96 19.97
CA LYS A 172 -0.79 -27.41 21.22
C LYS A 172 0.61 -27.97 20.94
N ASN A 173 1.60 -27.34 21.58
CA ASN A 173 3.02 -27.69 21.75
C ASN A 173 3.99 -27.47 20.57
N LYS A 174 4.72 -26.35 20.65
CA LYS A 174 6.17 -26.33 20.38
C LYS A 174 6.86 -25.52 21.48
N GLU A 175 6.98 -26.14 22.66
CA GLU A 175 8.14 -25.92 23.50
C GLU A 175 9.34 -26.66 22.88
N THR A 176 10.49 -26.04 23.04
CA THR A 176 11.79 -26.37 22.49
C THR A 176 12.29 -27.73 22.98
N THR A 177 12.52 -28.68 22.07
CA THR A 177 13.49 -29.76 22.29
C THR A 177 14.08 -30.20 20.96
N SER A 178 15.41 -30.15 20.91
CA SER A 178 16.27 -30.66 19.85
C SER A 178 16.25 -32.18 19.81
N THR A 179 15.92 -32.76 18.66
CA THR A 179 16.43 -34.07 18.24
C THR A 179 16.49 -34.15 16.72
N THR A 180 17.70 -34.42 16.26
CA THR A 180 18.08 -34.95 14.95
C THR A 180 17.20 -36.14 14.59
N ASP A 181 16.66 -36.20 13.36
CA ASP A 181 16.92 -37.33 12.47
C ASP A 181 16.34 -37.15 11.07
N ASN A 182 17.18 -37.52 10.11
CA ASN A 182 16.94 -37.55 8.68
C ASN A 182 15.90 -38.61 8.33
N ASN A 183 14.97 -38.29 7.42
CA ASN A 183 14.71 -39.18 6.29
C ASN A 183 14.02 -38.48 5.12
N ASN A 184 14.75 -38.48 4.00
CA ASN A 184 14.33 -38.03 2.68
C ASN A 184 13.23 -38.93 2.11
N LYS A 185 12.11 -38.32 1.69
CA LYS A 185 11.36 -38.80 0.51
C LYS A 185 10.83 -37.60 -0.29
N LYS A 186 11.52 -37.36 -1.41
CA LYS A 186 11.15 -36.44 -2.50
C LYS A 186 9.69 -36.65 -2.92
N ARG A 187 8.91 -35.58 -2.88
CA ARG A 187 7.86 -35.28 -3.86
C ARG A 187 7.99 -33.80 -4.22
N GLU A 188 8.23 -33.57 -5.51
CA GLU A 188 8.36 -32.25 -6.13
C GLU A 188 7.06 -31.46 -5.99
N ILE A 189 7.12 -30.31 -5.31
CA ILE A 189 6.17 -29.20 -5.44
C ILE A 189 7.00 -27.92 -5.34
N ASP A 190 6.72 -27.01 -6.27
CA ASP A 190 7.43 -25.78 -6.58
C ASP A 190 7.93 -24.96 -5.39
N LYS A 191 9.19 -24.54 -5.50
CA LYS A 191 9.78 -23.45 -4.73
C LYS A 191 8.98 -22.16 -4.95
N LYS A 192 8.04 -21.85 -4.05
CA LYS A 192 7.60 -20.47 -3.81
C LYS A 192 8.24 -19.98 -2.52
N THR A 193 9.44 -19.46 -2.69
CA THR A 193 10.14 -18.55 -1.80
C THR A 193 9.20 -17.42 -1.35
N GLY A 194 8.88 -17.38 -0.06
CA GLY A 194 8.30 -16.21 0.60
C GLY A 194 9.35 -15.11 0.68
N ASN A 195 9.57 -14.41 -0.43
CA ASN A 195 10.30 -13.16 -0.47
C ASN A 195 9.28 -12.03 -0.26
N ASN A 196 9.59 -11.07 0.63
CA ASN A 196 9.20 -9.67 0.43
C ASN A 196 9.88 -9.20 -0.86
N ASN A 197 9.40 -9.69 -2.00
CA ASN A 197 10.03 -9.49 -3.29
C ASN A 197 9.75 -8.04 -3.65
N PHE A 198 10.81 -7.24 -3.75
CA PHE A 198 10.77 -5.98 -4.47
C PHE A 198 9.99 -6.21 -5.76
N ASN A 199 8.80 -5.59 -5.87
CA ASN A 199 7.90 -5.84 -7.00
C ASN A 199 8.38 -5.04 -8.21
N ARG A 200 9.47 -5.53 -8.78
CA ARG A 200 10.16 -4.98 -9.94
C ARG A 200 9.23 -4.70 -11.11
N ASN A 201 8.30 -5.61 -11.36
CA ASN A 201 7.29 -5.46 -12.41
C ASN A 201 6.40 -4.24 -12.15
N SER A 202 5.93 -4.04 -10.92
CA SER A 202 5.14 -2.85 -10.57
C SER A 202 5.92 -1.56 -10.75
N TYR A 203 7.20 -1.51 -10.34
CA TYR A 203 8.05 -0.33 -10.52
C TYR A 203 8.26 -0.03 -12.01
N PHE A 204 8.58 -1.05 -12.81
CA PHE A 204 8.79 -0.90 -14.24
C PHE A 204 7.53 -0.43 -14.99
N ILE A 205 6.36 -0.99 -14.66
CA ILE A 205 5.08 -0.55 -15.22
C ILE A 205 4.84 0.93 -14.90
N SER A 206 4.98 1.34 -13.64
CA SER A 206 4.80 2.74 -13.26
C SER A 206 5.81 3.68 -13.91
N ILE A 207 7.08 3.28 -14.03
CA ILE A 207 8.10 4.05 -14.76
C ILE A 207 7.67 4.27 -16.22
N THR A 208 7.20 3.22 -16.89
CA THR A 208 6.75 3.29 -18.28
C THR A 208 5.53 4.20 -18.42
N GLU A 209 4.58 4.10 -17.49
CA GLU A 209 3.42 5.00 -17.41
C GLU A 209 3.84 6.46 -17.21
N PHE A 210 4.80 6.71 -16.32
CA PHE A 210 5.28 8.08 -16.05
C PHE A 210 5.97 8.68 -17.26
N ILE A 211 6.88 7.93 -17.92
CA ILE A 211 7.56 8.35 -19.16
C ILE A 211 6.55 8.75 -20.22
N ASN A 212 5.52 7.91 -20.44
CA ASN A 212 4.47 8.19 -21.41
C ASN A 212 3.66 9.42 -21.01
N LYS A 213 3.29 9.56 -19.73
CA LYS A 213 2.46 10.64 -19.23
C LYS A 213 3.12 12.01 -19.32
N ILE A 214 4.44 12.08 -19.11
CA ILE A 214 5.23 13.31 -19.25
C ILE A 214 5.76 13.49 -20.69
N ASN A 215 5.43 12.58 -21.61
CA ASN A 215 5.90 12.57 -23.00
C ASN A 215 7.44 12.64 -23.10
N LEU A 216 8.15 11.86 -22.28
CA LEU A 216 9.61 11.79 -22.29
C LEU A 216 10.07 10.87 -23.42
N LYS A 217 10.81 11.42 -24.39
CA LYS A 217 11.35 10.64 -25.52
C LYS A 217 12.26 9.52 -25.00
N PRO A 218 12.28 8.33 -25.62
CA PRO A 218 13.07 7.19 -25.13
C PRO A 218 14.54 7.50 -24.89
N ARG A 219 15.17 8.28 -25.79
CA ARG A 219 16.55 8.73 -25.62
C ARG A 219 16.75 9.56 -24.35
N ALA A 220 15.92 10.58 -24.15
CA ALA A 220 15.98 11.44 -22.97
C ALA A 220 15.65 10.67 -21.68
N ALA A 221 14.76 9.67 -21.77
CA ALA A 221 14.45 8.76 -20.67
C ALA A 221 15.68 7.96 -20.22
N MET A 222 16.43 7.40 -21.17
CA MET A 222 17.67 6.66 -20.87
C MET A 222 18.81 7.59 -20.43
N GLU A 223 18.95 8.77 -21.04
CA GLU A 223 19.92 9.79 -20.60
C GLU A 223 19.66 10.18 -19.13
N LEU A 224 18.39 10.38 -18.74
CA LEU A 224 18.02 10.62 -17.35
C LEU A 224 18.38 9.43 -16.45
N PHE A 225 18.05 8.20 -16.87
CA PHE A 225 18.34 6.99 -16.10
C PHE A 225 19.84 6.85 -15.81
N HIS A 226 20.70 7.07 -16.81
CA HIS A 226 22.15 7.04 -16.63
C HIS A 226 22.67 8.21 -15.81
N HIS A 227 22.12 9.41 -16.02
CA HIS A 227 22.53 10.59 -15.26
C HIS A 227 22.31 10.41 -13.75
N ILE A 228 21.11 9.97 -13.37
CA ILE A 228 20.80 9.73 -11.96
C ILE A 228 21.55 8.51 -11.42
N ASN A 229 21.86 7.50 -12.22
CA ASN A 229 22.60 6.31 -11.78
C ASN A 229 24.09 6.37 -12.19
N SER A 230 24.68 7.57 -12.22
CA SER A 230 26.09 7.75 -12.58
C SER A 230 27.06 7.10 -11.59
N ASP A 231 26.60 6.79 -10.37
CA ASP A 231 27.34 6.05 -9.35
C ASP A 231 27.40 4.53 -9.63
N THR A 232 26.70 4.03 -10.64
CA THR A 232 26.63 2.60 -10.95
C THR A 232 27.16 2.30 -12.36
N LYS A 233 27.68 1.09 -12.56
CA LYS A 233 28.10 0.59 -13.89
C LYS A 233 26.93 -0.06 -14.62
N SER A 234 25.81 0.66 -14.75
CA SER A 234 24.62 0.14 -15.43
C SER A 234 24.91 -0.17 -16.90
N ASP A 235 24.48 -1.35 -17.36
CA ASP A 235 24.56 -1.81 -18.75
C ASP A 235 23.23 -1.71 -19.53
N CYS A 236 22.19 -1.08 -18.95
CA CYS A 236 20.92 -0.83 -19.62
C CYS A 236 21.11 0.13 -20.81
N VAL A 237 20.65 -0.21 -22.01
CA VAL A 237 20.78 0.64 -23.21
C VAL A 237 19.41 1.16 -23.66
N GLU A 238 18.35 0.38 -23.46
CA GLU A 238 16.98 0.73 -23.80
C GLU A 238 16.04 0.60 -22.59
N ILE A 239 14.87 1.24 -22.65
CA ILE A 239 13.88 1.18 -21.54
C ILE A 239 13.54 -0.26 -21.17
N LYS A 240 13.41 -1.16 -22.14
CA LYS A 240 13.12 -2.58 -21.90
C LYS A 240 14.20 -3.29 -21.06
N ASP A 241 15.46 -2.86 -21.18
CA ASP A 241 16.57 -3.41 -20.41
C ASP A 241 16.43 -3.11 -18.92
N ILE A 242 15.83 -1.97 -18.56
CA ILE A 242 15.63 -1.56 -17.17
C ILE A 242 14.85 -2.64 -16.40
N LYS A 243 13.89 -3.30 -17.04
CA LYS A 243 13.12 -4.36 -16.40
C LYS A 243 13.98 -5.57 -16.01
N GLU A 244 15.02 -5.88 -16.74
CA GLU A 244 15.78 -7.14 -16.55
C GLU A 244 17.16 -6.92 -15.95
N LYS A 245 17.83 -5.82 -16.30
CA LYS A 245 19.25 -5.59 -16.01
C LYS A 245 19.51 -4.58 -14.88
N ALA A 246 18.64 -3.58 -14.71
CA ALA A 246 18.85 -2.56 -13.67
C ALA A 246 18.91 -3.19 -12.26
N THR A 247 19.59 -2.59 -11.31
CA THR A 247 19.47 -2.99 -9.91
C THR A 247 18.17 -2.44 -9.31
N ASP A 248 17.72 -3.02 -8.20
CA ASP A 248 16.53 -2.53 -7.50
C ASP A 248 16.72 -1.08 -7.02
N LYS A 249 17.95 -0.71 -6.64
CA LYS A 249 18.32 0.66 -6.26
C LYS A 249 18.18 1.63 -7.44
N GLU A 250 18.64 1.25 -8.63
CA GLU A 250 18.53 2.07 -9.84
C GLU A 250 17.07 2.28 -10.26
N LEU A 251 16.25 1.22 -10.19
CA LEU A 251 14.82 1.30 -10.45
C LEU A 251 14.09 2.22 -9.48
N ILE A 252 14.39 2.13 -8.18
CA ILE A 252 13.79 3.00 -7.17
C ILE A 252 14.17 4.45 -7.44
N LYS A 253 15.46 4.74 -7.69
CA LYS A 253 15.95 6.10 -7.99
C LYS A 253 15.25 6.68 -9.22
N TYR A 254 15.06 5.86 -10.26
CA TYR A 254 14.40 6.29 -11.48
C TYR A 254 12.90 6.54 -11.29
N TYR A 255 12.21 5.64 -10.58
CA TYR A 255 10.83 5.82 -10.18
C TYR A 255 10.64 7.11 -9.37
N ASP A 256 11.46 7.33 -8.34
CA ASP A 256 11.37 8.49 -7.45
C ASP A 256 11.70 9.81 -8.16
N THR A 257 12.51 9.76 -9.23
CA THR A 257 12.83 10.94 -10.05
C THR A 257 11.67 11.31 -10.99
N LEU A 258 11.01 10.31 -11.59
CA LEU A 258 9.92 10.52 -12.54
C LEU A 258 8.59 10.85 -11.87
N LYS A 259 8.33 10.26 -10.69
CA LYS A 259 7.04 10.33 -10.02
C LYS A 259 6.56 11.76 -9.74
N PRO A 260 7.38 12.68 -9.18
CA PRO A 260 6.92 14.05 -8.88
C PRO A 260 6.41 14.78 -10.13
N VAL A 261 7.15 14.68 -11.23
CA VAL A 261 6.76 15.32 -12.50
C VAL A 261 5.50 14.67 -13.08
N SER A 262 5.37 13.33 -12.99
CA SER A 262 4.13 12.66 -13.37
C SER A 262 2.94 13.06 -12.50
N ASP A 263 3.15 13.40 -11.23
CA ASP A 263 2.10 13.84 -10.32
C ASP A 263 1.64 15.27 -10.64
N LEU A 264 2.51 16.16 -11.14
CA LEU A 264 2.09 17.47 -11.69
C LEU A 264 1.07 17.32 -12.83
N VAL A 265 1.30 16.36 -13.73
CA VAL A 265 0.33 16.06 -14.81
C VAL A 265 -0.97 15.51 -14.22
N LYS A 266 -0.92 14.70 -13.15
CA LYS A 266 -2.13 14.24 -12.46
C LYS A 266 -2.91 15.40 -11.84
N MET A 267 -2.23 16.37 -11.25
CA MET A 267 -2.86 17.57 -10.68
C MET A 267 -3.59 18.38 -11.74
N SER A 268 -2.94 18.64 -12.88
CA SER A 268 -3.57 19.31 -14.02
C SER A 268 -4.89 18.63 -14.43
N ILE A 269 -4.89 17.30 -14.53
CA ILE A 269 -6.09 16.52 -14.88
C ILE A 269 -7.14 16.57 -13.76
N HIS A 270 -6.72 16.39 -12.51
CA HIS A 270 -7.62 16.32 -11.35
C HIS A 270 -8.35 17.65 -11.12
N TYR A 271 -7.59 18.75 -11.08
CA TYR A 271 -8.13 20.11 -10.89
C TYR A 271 -8.66 20.73 -12.18
N LYS A 272 -8.52 20.04 -13.32
CA LYS A 272 -8.95 20.50 -14.65
C LYS A 272 -8.34 21.85 -15.04
N ILE A 273 -7.09 22.08 -14.65
CA ILE A 273 -6.32 23.27 -15.03
C ILE A 273 -5.22 22.91 -16.02
N PRO A 274 -4.81 23.81 -16.94
CA PRO A 274 -3.70 23.55 -17.84
C PRO A 274 -2.40 23.20 -17.09
N VAL A 275 -1.57 22.34 -17.68
CA VAL A 275 -0.26 21.99 -17.10
C VAL A 275 0.61 23.23 -16.88
N GLU A 276 0.49 24.25 -17.74
CA GLU A 276 1.21 25.52 -17.59
C GLU A 276 0.88 26.23 -16.27
N ASN A 277 -0.38 26.17 -15.83
CA ASN A 277 -0.80 26.74 -14.55
C ASN A 277 -0.15 25.97 -13.39
N VAL A 278 -0.05 24.64 -13.50
CA VAL A 278 0.68 23.82 -12.53
C VAL A 278 2.16 24.21 -12.48
N LEU A 279 2.79 24.44 -13.64
CA LEU A 279 4.19 24.87 -13.72
C LEU A 279 4.41 26.26 -13.10
N ASN A 280 3.43 27.17 -13.12
CA ASN A 280 3.53 28.44 -12.42
C ASN A 280 3.69 28.25 -10.91
N TYR A 281 2.99 27.31 -10.30
CA TYR A 281 3.20 26.99 -8.88
C TYR A 281 4.58 26.40 -8.61
N VAL A 282 5.12 25.61 -9.56
CA VAL A 282 6.52 25.15 -9.47
C VAL A 282 7.49 26.34 -9.49
N ARG A 283 7.26 27.33 -10.36
CA ARG A 283 8.09 28.56 -10.45
C ARG A 283 8.02 29.39 -9.17
N ILE A 284 6.84 29.49 -8.56
CA ILE A 284 6.64 30.16 -7.26
C ILE A 284 7.42 29.43 -6.17
N LEU A 285 7.32 28.11 -6.12
CA LEU A 285 7.97 27.29 -5.10
C LEU A 285 9.50 27.24 -5.25
N LYS A 286 10.00 27.22 -6.49
CA LYS A 286 11.43 27.10 -6.83
C LYS A 286 11.87 28.27 -7.72
N PRO A 287 11.87 29.53 -7.22
CA PRO A 287 12.15 30.71 -8.05
C PRO A 287 13.59 30.76 -8.59
N GLN A 288 14.50 29.99 -7.97
CA GLN A 288 15.90 29.90 -8.36
C GLN A 288 16.12 28.95 -9.55
N GLU A 289 15.15 28.08 -9.85
CA GLU A 289 15.26 27.07 -10.89
C GLU A 289 14.61 27.56 -12.19
N LYS A 290 15.25 27.27 -13.32
CA LYS A 290 14.66 27.55 -14.63
C LYS A 290 13.63 26.48 -14.98
N ILE A 291 12.35 26.79 -14.77
CA ILE A 291 11.21 25.91 -15.08
C ILE A 291 10.47 26.41 -16.32
N ASP A 292 10.71 25.75 -17.44
CA ASP A 292 10.10 26.03 -18.76
C ASP A 292 9.17 24.92 -19.26
N SER A 293 9.19 23.75 -18.62
CA SER A 293 8.49 22.55 -19.08
C SER A 293 8.40 21.52 -17.95
N LEU A 294 7.61 20.46 -18.16
CA LEU A 294 7.64 19.29 -17.28
C LEU A 294 9.03 18.65 -17.22
N HIS A 295 9.74 18.60 -18.35
CA HIS A 295 11.07 18.01 -18.44
C HIS A 295 12.09 18.77 -17.59
N SER A 296 12.00 20.11 -17.52
CA SER A 296 12.84 20.89 -16.60
C SER A 296 12.46 20.70 -15.13
N CYS A 297 11.35 20.05 -14.79
CA CYS A 297 11.06 19.69 -13.40
C CYS A 297 11.77 18.40 -12.95
N LEU A 298 12.26 17.57 -13.89
CA LEU A 298 13.00 16.35 -13.57
C LEU A 298 14.20 16.70 -12.70
N ILE A 299 14.53 15.82 -11.73
CA ILE A 299 15.59 15.97 -10.70
C ILE A 299 15.48 17.19 -9.76
N ARG A 300 14.54 18.12 -9.98
CA ARG A 300 14.38 19.36 -9.19
C ARG A 300 13.28 19.31 -8.15
N LEU A 301 12.39 18.31 -8.25
CA LEU A 301 11.23 18.16 -7.38
C LEU A 301 11.29 16.88 -6.56
N ASN A 302 10.82 16.98 -5.32
CA ASN A 302 10.62 15.86 -4.41
C ASN A 302 9.15 15.78 -3.96
N ARG A 303 8.83 14.80 -3.12
CA ARG A 303 7.46 14.54 -2.67
C ARG A 303 6.84 15.69 -1.86
N GLU A 304 7.64 16.41 -1.06
CA GLU A 304 7.12 17.53 -0.27
C GLU A 304 6.79 18.73 -1.18
N ASP A 305 7.60 18.98 -2.21
CA ASP A 305 7.30 20.03 -3.21
C ASP A 305 5.93 19.80 -3.87
N ILE A 306 5.60 18.55 -4.20
CA ILE A 306 4.30 18.17 -4.77
C ILE A 306 3.16 18.46 -3.79
N LYS A 307 3.31 18.18 -2.50
CA LYS A 307 2.26 18.50 -1.51
C LYS A 307 2.03 20.00 -1.39
N GLU A 308 3.10 20.79 -1.42
CA GLU A 308 3.01 22.24 -1.32
C GLU A 308 2.33 22.86 -2.54
N ILE A 309 2.70 22.41 -3.75
CA ILE A 309 2.02 22.79 -4.99
C ILE A 309 0.53 22.43 -4.96
N ASN A 310 0.18 21.25 -4.45
CA ASN A 310 -1.22 20.86 -4.28
C ASN A 310 -1.96 21.84 -3.37
N GLY A 311 -1.35 22.24 -2.26
CA GLY A 311 -1.91 23.21 -1.32
C GLY A 311 -2.13 24.59 -1.95
N PHE A 312 -1.20 25.06 -2.79
CA PHE A 312 -1.38 26.32 -3.53
C PHE A 312 -2.58 26.24 -4.49
N ILE A 313 -2.70 25.16 -5.26
CA ILE A 313 -3.82 24.98 -6.19
C ILE A 313 -5.16 24.91 -5.44
N GLU A 314 -5.24 24.14 -4.34
CA GLU A 314 -6.44 24.06 -3.52
C GLU A 314 -6.83 25.42 -2.91
N GLY A 315 -5.85 26.21 -2.49
CA GLY A 315 -6.06 27.57 -1.98
C GLY A 315 -6.64 28.49 -3.05
N ASP A 316 -6.06 28.48 -4.25
CA ASP A 316 -6.47 29.36 -5.35
C ASP A 316 -7.84 28.98 -5.92
N ILE A 317 -8.18 27.69 -5.95
CA ILE A 317 -9.52 27.21 -6.31
C ILE A 317 -10.56 27.69 -5.29
N LYS A 318 -10.26 27.62 -3.98
CA LYS A 318 -11.18 28.12 -2.94
C LYS A 318 -11.42 29.63 -3.04
N ASN A 319 -10.47 30.37 -3.62
CA ASN A 319 -10.54 31.81 -3.82
C ASN A 319 -11.05 32.20 -5.23
N ASN A 320 -11.62 31.25 -6.00
CA ASN A 320 -12.16 31.45 -7.36
C ASN A 320 -11.19 32.07 -8.39
N MET A 321 -9.87 31.93 -8.22
CA MET A 321 -8.90 32.56 -9.13
C MET A 321 -8.83 31.91 -10.54
N PHE A 322 -9.53 30.80 -10.76
CA PHE A 322 -9.55 30.08 -12.05
C PHE A 322 -10.85 30.26 -12.86
N GLU A 323 -11.88 30.94 -12.33
CA GLU A 323 -13.18 31.10 -13.03
C GLU A 323 -13.12 32.02 -14.28
N HIS A 324 -11.98 32.67 -14.55
CA HIS A 324 -11.80 33.57 -15.68
C HIS A 324 -10.95 33.02 -16.85
N GLN A 325 -10.53 31.74 -16.83
CA GLN A 325 -9.64 31.19 -17.87
C GLN A 325 -10.28 30.16 -18.82
N THR A 326 -11.60 30.00 -18.79
CA THR A 326 -12.34 29.23 -19.80
C THR A 326 -13.30 30.14 -20.55
N ALA A 327 -12.78 30.77 -21.61
CA ALA A 327 -13.55 31.26 -22.76
C ALA A 327 -12.89 30.75 -24.03
#